data_AF-A0AAU3WFG3-F1
#
_entry.id   AF-A0AAU3WFG3-F1
#
_cell.length_a   1.000
_cell.length_b   1.000
_cell.length_c   1.000
_cell.angle_alpha   90.00
_cell.angle_beta   90.00
_cell.angle_gamma   90.00
#
_symmetry.space_group_name_H-M   'P 1'
#
loop_
_entity.id
_entity.type
_entity.pdbx_description
1 polymer ?
#
loop_
_entity_poly.entity_id
_entity_poly.type
_entity_poly.pdbx_seq_one_letter_code
_entity_poly.pdbx_strand_id
1 'polypeptide(L)'
;MDHTNHHLEAVVDALVRAGNSFRPLPPGHGAGPFWTTQGGPECHMEAPIDFAVARAVPDQPAELQFNEDIDSIFCPLCWTPINGPGYRSQTVWDLGRMTLGVKVDDLDPEA
;
A
#
# COMPACT_ATOMS: atom_id res chain seq x y z
N MET A 1 6.37 14.53 -17.84
CA MET A 1 7.40 13.64 -17.31
C MET A 1 6.71 12.31 -17.10
N ASP A 2 7.15 11.25 -17.77
CA ASP A 2 6.67 9.90 -17.48
C ASP A 2 7.08 9.59 -16.03
N HIS A 3 6.11 9.60 -15.12
CA HIS A 3 6.31 9.13 -13.75
C HIS A 3 6.22 7.61 -13.78
N THR A 4 7.16 6.98 -14.48
CA THR A 4 7.24 5.53 -14.58
C THR A 4 7.60 4.98 -13.20
N ASN A 5 6.86 3.97 -12.75
CA ASN A 5 7.03 3.30 -11.45
C ASN A 5 8.35 2.52 -11.31
N HIS A 6 9.33 2.82 -12.15
CA HIS A 6 10.60 2.11 -12.28
C HIS A 6 11.40 2.09 -10.97
N HIS A 7 11.37 3.16 -10.19
CA HIS A 7 12.03 3.17 -8.88
C HIS A 7 11.33 2.29 -7.84
N LEU A 8 10.03 2.01 -8.01
CA LEU A 8 9.32 1.05 -7.17
C LEU A 8 9.55 -0.39 -7.63
N GLU A 9 9.89 -0.64 -8.91
CA GLU A 9 10.27 -1.98 -9.40
C GLU A 9 11.49 -2.50 -8.63
N ALA A 10 12.48 -1.65 -8.35
CA ALA A 10 13.64 -2.03 -7.54
C ALA A 10 13.26 -2.46 -6.11
N VAL A 11 12.23 -1.83 -5.53
CA VAL A 11 11.69 -2.20 -4.21
C VAL A 11 10.99 -3.55 -4.26
N VAL A 12 10.12 -3.76 -5.26
CA VAL A 12 9.44 -5.04 -5.45
C VAL A 12 10.44 -6.16 -5.71
N ASP A 13 11.44 -5.93 -6.57
CA ASP A 13 12.50 -6.91 -6.85
C ASP A 13 13.28 -7.31 -5.60
N ALA A 14 13.61 -6.35 -4.73
CA ALA A 14 14.28 -6.63 -3.47
C ALA A 14 13.42 -7.49 -2.54
N LEU A 15 12.13 -7.17 -2.42
CA LEU A 15 11.18 -7.96 -1.62
C LEU A 15 11.00 -9.38 -2.19
N VAL A 16 10.92 -9.52 -3.51
CA VAL A 16 10.83 -10.83 -4.17
C VAL A 16 12.11 -11.65 -3.94
N ARG A 17 13.29 -11.02 -4.04
CA ARG A 17 14.58 -11.68 -3.75
C ARG A 17 14.71 -12.10 -2.28
N ALA A 18 14.05 -11.40 -1.37
CA ALA A 18 13.96 -11.76 0.04
C ALA A 18 12.96 -12.92 0.31
N GLY A 19 12.29 -13.43 -0.73
CA GLY A 19 11.40 -14.59 -0.64
C GLY A 19 9.91 -14.25 -0.63
N ASN A 20 9.54 -12.99 -0.88
CA ASN A 20 8.14 -12.61 -1.11
C ASN A 20 7.73 -12.85 -2.58
N SER A 21 6.46 -12.66 -2.89
CA SER A 21 5.90 -12.67 -4.25
C SER A 21 4.88 -11.55 -4.36
N PHE A 22 4.70 -10.99 -5.56
CA PHE A 22 3.58 -10.09 -5.83
C PHE A 22 2.45 -10.87 -6.51
N ARG A 23 1.22 -10.45 -6.25
CA ARG A 23 0.03 -11.04 -6.87
C ARG A 23 0.11 -10.82 -8.38
N PRO A 24 0.01 -11.89 -9.19
CA PRO A 24 0.04 -11.76 -10.63
C PRO A 24 -1.17 -10.99 -11.15
N LEU A 25 -0.99 -10.24 -12.24
CA LEU A 25 -2.10 -9.59 -12.91
C LEU A 25 -3.12 -10.61 -13.44
N PRO A 26 -4.41 -10.22 -13.51
CA PRO A 26 -5.38 -10.96 -14.31
C PRO A 26 -4.88 -11.15 -15.75
N PRO A 27 -5.25 -12.26 -16.42
CA PRO A 27 -4.89 -12.51 -17.81
C PRO A 27 -5.22 -11.30 -18.70
N GLY A 28 -4.24 -10.87 -19.50
CA GLY A 28 -4.40 -9.77 -20.47
C GLY A 28 -3.89 -8.39 -20.03
N HIS A 29 -3.37 -8.23 -18.80
CA HIS A 29 -2.92 -6.93 -18.29
C HIS A 29 -1.38 -6.77 -18.21
N GLY A 30 -0.61 -7.78 -18.63
CA GLY A 30 0.86 -7.79 -18.56
C GLY A 30 1.41 -8.73 -17.48
N ALA A 31 2.73 -8.74 -17.27
CA ALA A 31 3.42 -9.61 -16.31
C ALA A 31 4.15 -8.84 -15.19
N GLY A 32 3.92 -7.52 -15.10
CA GLY A 32 4.61 -6.66 -14.13
C GLY A 32 4.03 -6.73 -12.72
N PRO A 33 4.66 -6.06 -11.74
CA PRO A 33 4.12 -6.01 -10.38
C PRO A 33 3.03 -4.95 -10.18
N PHE A 34 2.96 -3.95 -11.06
CA PHE A 34 2.01 -2.85 -10.99
C PHE A 34 0.88 -3.02 -11.99
N TRP A 35 -0.36 -2.86 -11.52
CA TRP A 35 -1.55 -2.88 -12.35
C TRP A 35 -2.40 -1.63 -12.09
N THR A 36 -3.01 -1.09 -13.14
CA THR A 36 -3.77 0.16 -13.04
C THR A 36 -5.18 -0.12 -12.53
N THR A 37 -5.55 0.52 -11.42
CA THR A 37 -6.91 0.52 -10.88
C THR A 37 -7.57 1.89 -11.06
N GLN A 38 -8.82 2.04 -10.61
CA GLN A 38 -9.50 3.33 -10.58
C GLN A 38 -8.73 4.38 -9.74
N GLY A 39 -7.97 3.94 -8.72
CA GLY A 39 -7.17 4.81 -7.86
C GLY A 39 -5.75 5.11 -8.38
N GLY A 40 -5.37 4.52 -9.52
CA GLY A 40 -4.01 4.57 -10.06
C GLY A 40 -3.31 3.20 -10.02
N PRO A 41 -2.03 3.16 -10.39
CA PRO A 41 -1.25 1.93 -10.34
C PRO A 41 -1.03 1.50 -8.89
N GLU A 42 -1.12 0.20 -8.63
CA GLU A 42 -0.78 -0.39 -7.34
C GLU A 42 -0.14 -1.77 -7.50
N CYS A 43 0.64 -2.19 -6.50
CA CYS A 43 1.21 -3.52 -6.36
C CYS A 43 0.71 -4.17 -5.08
N HIS A 44 0.43 -5.48 -5.13
CA HIS A 44 0.01 -6.26 -3.96
C HIS A 44 0.98 -7.41 -3.74
N MET A 45 1.59 -7.48 -2.56
CA MET A 45 2.45 -8.58 -2.13
C MET A 45 1.60 -9.72 -1.54
N GLU A 46 2.06 -10.96 -1.70
CA GLU A 46 1.36 -12.14 -1.15
C GLU A 46 1.71 -12.39 0.33
N ALA A 47 2.89 -11.95 0.78
CA ALA A 47 3.30 -11.98 2.19
C ALA A 47 3.56 -10.57 2.74
N PRO A 48 3.55 -10.38 4.09
CA PRO A 48 3.82 -9.09 4.72
C PRO A 48 5.11 -8.44 4.20
N ILE A 49 5.12 -7.10 4.15
CA ILE A 49 6.26 -6.34 3.65
C ILE A 49 7.40 -6.44 4.67
N ASP A 50 8.57 -6.86 4.20
CA ASP A 50 9.81 -6.70 4.95
C ASP A 50 10.33 -5.27 4.76
N PHE A 51 9.98 -4.40 5.71
CA PHE A 51 10.35 -2.99 5.70
C PHE A 51 11.86 -2.75 5.83
N ALA A 52 12.60 -3.68 6.43
CA ALA A 52 14.05 -3.57 6.52
C ALA A 52 14.70 -3.82 5.15
N VAL A 53 14.22 -4.84 4.43
CA VAL A 53 14.63 -5.11 3.04
C VAL A 53 14.24 -3.93 2.16
N ALA A 54 13.01 -3.43 2.28
CA ALA A 54 12.56 -2.31 1.48
C ALA A 54 13.46 -1.07 1.71
N ARG A 55 13.74 -0.67 2.95
CA ARG A 55 14.62 0.47 3.26
C ARG A 55 16.08 0.30 2.82
N ALA A 56 16.55 -0.93 2.62
CA ALA A 56 17.91 -1.22 2.22
C ALA A 56 18.15 -1.05 0.70
N VAL A 57 17.11 -0.79 -0.08
CA VAL A 57 17.24 -0.59 -1.53
C VAL A 57 17.94 0.75 -1.81
N PRO A 58 19.04 0.75 -2.58
CA PRO A 58 19.77 1.98 -2.90
C PRO A 58 18.94 2.88 -3.82
N ASP A 59 19.26 4.17 -3.81
CA ASP A 59 18.67 5.19 -4.71
C ASP A 59 17.14 5.28 -4.62
N GLN A 60 16.58 4.88 -3.48
CA GLN A 60 15.17 5.10 -3.20
C GLN A 60 14.84 6.60 -3.17
N PRO A 61 13.66 6.99 -3.69
CA PRO A 61 13.15 8.32 -3.43
C PRO A 61 13.15 8.58 -1.92
N ALA A 62 13.75 9.69 -1.50
CA ALA A 62 13.78 10.09 -0.09
C ALA A 62 12.37 10.27 0.52
N GLU A 63 11.35 10.37 -0.35
CA GLU A 63 9.96 10.59 0.00
C GLU A 63 9.12 9.29 0.05
N LEU A 64 9.73 8.10 -0.08
CA LEU A 64 8.99 6.86 0.15
C LEU A 64 8.44 6.83 1.57
N GLN A 65 7.12 6.67 1.68
CA GLN A 65 6.41 6.60 2.94
C GLN A 65 6.23 5.13 3.32
N PHE A 66 6.82 4.72 4.43
CA PHE A 66 6.69 3.37 4.97
C PHE A 66 5.67 3.39 6.10
N ASN A 67 4.55 2.71 5.92
CA ASN A 67 3.50 2.59 6.92
C ASN A 67 3.37 1.13 7.38
N GLU A 68 4.13 0.80 8.43
CA GLU A 68 4.21 -0.56 8.99
C GLU A 68 2.88 -1.00 9.63
N ASP A 69 2.11 -0.07 10.19
CA ASP A 69 0.84 -0.35 10.87
C ASP A 69 -0.25 -0.89 9.92
N ILE A 70 -0.17 -0.51 8.64
CA ILE A 70 -1.09 -0.96 7.59
C ILE A 70 -0.38 -1.76 6.51
N ASP A 71 0.85 -2.22 6.73
CA ASP A 71 1.58 -3.08 5.79
C ASP A 71 1.66 -2.47 4.36
N SER A 72 2.03 -1.18 4.27
CA SER A 72 2.02 -0.44 2.99
C SER A 72 3.25 0.46 2.82
N ILE A 73 3.73 0.55 1.58
CA ILE A 73 4.74 1.52 1.14
C ILE A 73 4.09 2.39 0.07
N PHE A 74 4.16 3.71 0.23
CA PHE A 74 3.59 4.66 -0.71
C PHE A 74 4.64 5.57 -1.32
N CYS A 75 4.63 5.70 -2.65
CA CYS A 75 5.45 6.69 -3.34
C CYS A 75 4.62 7.92 -3.72
N PRO A 76 4.92 9.12 -3.16
CA PRO A 76 4.21 10.34 -3.52
C PRO A 76 4.55 10.86 -4.93
N LEU A 77 5.71 10.49 -5.48
CA LEU A 77 6.12 10.90 -6.84
C LEU A 77 5.30 10.20 -7.93
N CYS A 78 5.08 8.90 -7.76
CA CYS A 78 4.33 8.05 -8.71
C CYS A 78 2.87 7.84 -8.32
N TRP A 79 2.47 8.33 -7.15
CA TRP A 79 1.14 8.08 -6.57
C TRP A 79 0.78 6.58 -6.54
N THR A 80 1.78 5.74 -6.25
CA THR A 80 1.68 4.27 -6.38
C THR A 80 2.01 3.62 -5.03
N PRO A 81 1.10 2.79 -4.49
CA PRO A 81 1.38 1.97 -3.32
C PRO A 81 1.89 0.57 -3.68
N ILE A 82 2.69 0.00 -2.78
CA ILE A 82 2.96 -1.42 -2.62
C ILE A 82 2.27 -1.84 -1.32
N ASN A 83 1.30 -2.74 -1.40
CA ASN A 83 0.48 -3.17 -0.28
C ASN A 83 0.77 -4.63 0.04
N GLY A 84 1.02 -4.95 1.30
CA GLY A 84 1.06 -6.33 1.77
C GLY A 84 -0.35 -6.84 2.14
N PRO A 85 -0.47 -8.13 2.51
CA PRO A 85 -1.75 -8.74 2.88
C PRO A 85 -2.37 -8.15 4.15
N GLY A 86 -1.57 -7.46 4.98
CA GLY A 86 -2.05 -6.72 6.14
C GLY A 86 -2.73 -5.39 5.80
N TYR A 87 -2.67 -4.96 4.53
CA TYR A 87 -3.25 -3.71 4.09
C TYR A 87 -4.75 -3.66 4.33
N ARG A 88 -5.12 -2.85 5.31
CA ARG A 88 -6.48 -2.38 5.50
C ARG A 88 -6.54 -1.05 4.80
N SER A 89 -7.41 -0.92 3.81
CA SER A 89 -7.82 0.38 3.27
C SER A 89 -8.54 1.15 4.38
N GLN A 90 -7.81 1.60 5.40
CA GLN A 90 -8.27 2.69 6.23
C GLN A 90 -8.30 3.87 5.28
N THR A 91 -9.51 4.29 4.95
CA THR A 91 -9.73 5.55 4.25
C THR A 91 -8.84 6.58 4.93
N VAL A 92 -7.87 7.15 4.22
CA VAL A 92 -6.93 8.17 4.75
C VAL A 92 -7.70 9.39 5.33
N TRP A 93 -9.01 9.46 5.11
CA TRP A 93 -9.97 10.39 5.71
C TRP A 93 -10.36 10.11 7.18
N ASP A 94 -10.19 8.89 7.72
CA ASP A 94 -10.67 8.54 9.07
C ASP A 94 -9.69 8.89 10.21
N LEU A 95 -8.40 9.04 9.92
CA LEU A 95 -7.40 9.46 10.91
C LEU A 95 -7.54 10.94 11.33
N GLY A 96 -8.36 11.72 10.62
CA GLY A 96 -8.75 13.07 11.00
C GLY A 96 -10.04 13.17 11.83
N ARG A 97 -10.75 12.05 12.09
CA ARG A 97 -12.09 12.07 12.72
C ARG A 97 -12.23 11.28 14.01
N MET A 98 -11.17 10.67 14.54
CA MET A 98 -11.19 9.96 15.83
C MET A 98 -10.94 10.86 17.05
N THR A 99 -11.62 12.01 17.15
CA THR A 99 -11.79 12.75 18.42
C THR A 99 -13.21 13.27 18.64
N LEU A 100 -14.23 12.51 18.25
CA LEU A 100 -15.54 12.65 18.90
C LEU A 100 -16.04 11.28 19.34
N GLY A 101 -15.91 11.04 20.64
CA GLY A 101 -16.45 9.88 21.33
C GLY A 101 -17.93 9.75 21.07
N VAL A 102 -18.31 8.60 20.52
CA VAL A 102 -19.68 8.13 20.52
C VAL A 102 -19.97 7.58 21.93
N LYS A 103 -20.85 8.26 22.66
CA LYS A 103 -21.63 7.64 23.74
C LYS A 103 -22.96 7.23 23.11
N VAL A 104 -23.11 5.94 22.79
CA VAL A 104 -24.40 5.33 22.47
C VAL A 104 -24.96 4.75 23.76
N ASP A 105 -25.68 5.59 24.51
CA ASP A 105 -26.64 5.11 25.48
C ASP A 105 -27.92 5.90 25.26
N ASP A 106 -29.02 5.15 25.31
CA ASP A 106 -30.41 5.61 25.32
C ASP A 106 -31.05 5.89 23.94
N LEU A 107 -31.88 4.94 23.49
CA LEU A 107 -33.28 5.19 23.10
C LEU A 107 -33.97 3.85 22.75
N ASP A 108 -34.49 3.19 23.79
CA ASP A 108 -35.83 2.59 23.74
C ASP A 108 -36.81 3.74 24.08
N PRO A 109 -37.99 3.87 23.44
CA PRO A 109 -39.14 3.15 24.01
C PRO A 109 -40.23 2.71 23.01
N GLU A 110 -40.90 1.62 23.36
CA GLU A 110 -42.30 1.35 23.01
C GLU A 110 -43.23 2.53 23.41
N ALA A 111 -44.09 3.00 22.49
CA ALA A 111 -45.43 3.56 22.73
C ALA A 111 -46.22 3.75 21.42
#